data_AF-A0A2W6G091-F1
#
_entry.id   AF-A0A2W6G091-F1
#
_cell.length_a   1.000
_cell.length_b   1.000
_cell.length_c   1.000
_cell.angle_alpha   90.00
_cell.angle_beta   90.00
_cell.angle_gamma   90.00
#
_symmetry.space_group_name_H-M   'P 1'
#
loop_
_entity.id
_entity.type
_entity.pdbx_description
1 polymer ?
#
loop_
_entity_poly.entity_id
_entity_poly.type
_entity_poly.pdbx_seq_one_letter_code
_entity_poly.pdbx_strand_id
1 'polypeptide(L)'
;MSVRQLIPQDLASIAPGPELACVLADLELSRLSGFDCVEVLKAQYRQANHERARVMAAMVEVGMCGVGPAGDELRRMPPDEFSPDEIRAALMLTRRAADTQFWLAHDLLTRLPQVHAAMDVGELDEPRARVFSDWTTELSDDQARVVCATLLPGRRSSPPDNSSNKSRNSPLSSIPTGPDAATNRPSPNVKSSATEMLTDQRTSPATICPWTGSPRPVDTSTHSPGTSNALAMPDRSTTSAPTCSSA
;
A
#
# COMPACT_ATOMS: atom_id res chain seq x y z
N MET A 1 18.53 15.69 31.91
CA MET A 1 18.28 16.33 30.61
C MET A 1 18.62 15.29 29.55
N SER A 2 17.65 14.74 28.82
CA SER A 2 17.94 13.75 27.78
C SER A 2 18.60 14.43 26.59
N VAL A 3 19.72 13.85 26.12
CA VAL A 3 20.49 14.38 25.00
C VAL A 3 19.71 14.12 23.70
N ARG A 4 19.49 15.18 22.90
CA ARG A 4 18.90 15.07 21.55
C ARG A 4 19.78 14.24 20.64
N GLN A 5 19.17 13.36 19.87
CA GLN A 5 19.83 12.58 18.82
C GLN A 5 19.87 13.40 17.52
N LEU A 6 20.93 13.22 16.73
CA LEU A 6 21.06 13.78 15.39
C LEU A 6 20.82 12.67 14.36
N ILE A 7 20.18 13.01 13.24
CA ILE A 7 20.05 12.10 12.10
C ILE A 7 21.28 12.21 11.17
N PRO A 8 21.61 11.15 10.41
CA PRO A 8 22.63 11.24 9.35
C PRO A 8 22.28 12.32 8.32
N GLN A 9 23.28 13.09 7.89
CA GLN A 9 23.07 14.21 6.95
C GLN A 9 22.65 13.74 5.55
N ASP A 10 22.97 12.50 5.21
CA ASP A 10 22.70 11.84 3.94
C ASP A 10 21.43 10.98 3.94
N LEU A 11 20.65 10.96 5.03
CA LEU A 11 19.44 10.14 5.18
C LEU A 11 18.45 10.28 4.01
N ALA A 12 18.33 11.49 3.43
CA ALA A 12 17.47 11.74 2.28
C ALA A 12 17.96 11.07 0.99
N SER A 13 19.26 10.81 0.87
CA SER A 13 19.93 10.27 -0.30
C SER A 13 20.16 8.75 -0.23
N ILE A 14 20.09 8.16 0.96
CA ILE A 14 20.17 6.69 1.11
C ILE A 14 18.94 6.07 0.42
N ALA A 15 19.20 5.19 -0.55
CA ALA A 15 18.17 4.45 -1.26
C ALA A 15 17.45 3.50 -0.30
N PRO A 16 16.13 3.29 -0.45
CA PRO A 16 15.43 2.30 0.35
C PRO A 16 15.99 0.90 0.09
N GLY A 17 16.05 0.10 1.15
CA GLY A 17 16.75 -1.18 1.16
C GLY A 17 17.38 -1.49 2.52
N PRO A 18 18.27 -2.48 2.60
CA PRO A 18 18.81 -2.95 3.88
C PRO A 18 19.63 -1.88 4.62
N GLU A 19 20.35 -1.03 3.88
CA GLU A 19 21.13 0.06 4.45
C GLU A 19 20.23 1.10 5.14
N LEU A 20 19.22 1.60 4.44
CA LEU A 20 18.27 2.56 5.01
C LEU A 20 17.50 1.95 6.19
N ALA A 21 17.08 0.69 6.09
CA ALA A 21 16.40 -0.01 7.19
C ALA A 21 17.28 -0.10 8.45
N CYS A 22 18.57 -0.38 8.28
CA CYS A 22 19.52 -0.41 9.39
C CYS A 22 19.64 0.96 10.07
N VAL A 23 19.84 2.01 9.27
CA VAL A 23 19.94 3.39 9.80
C VAL A 23 18.67 3.78 10.56
N LEU A 24 17.50 3.47 10.00
CA LEU A 24 16.21 3.81 10.60
C LEU A 24 15.93 3.05 11.91
N ALA A 25 16.46 1.83 12.06
CA ALA A 25 16.29 1.02 13.28
C ALA A 25 16.99 1.64 14.50
N ASP A 26 18.04 2.43 14.29
CA ASP A 26 18.84 3.06 15.36
C ASP A 26 18.29 4.43 15.81
N LEU A 27 17.24 4.95 15.15
CA LEU A 27 16.69 6.28 15.43
C LEU A 27 15.56 6.22 16.47
N GLU A 28 15.68 7.01 17.54
CA GLU A 28 14.65 7.14 18.56
C GLU A 28 13.86 8.45 18.36
N LEU A 29 12.64 8.34 17.85
CA LEU A 29 11.78 9.50 17.51
C LEU A 29 11.59 10.48 18.67
N SER A 30 11.54 9.99 19.92
CA SER A 30 11.36 10.81 21.13
C SER A 30 12.53 11.77 21.39
N ARG A 31 13.70 11.50 20.79
CA ARG A 31 14.95 12.25 20.99
C ARG A 31 15.31 13.15 19.81
N LEU A 32 14.51 13.14 18.76
CA LEU A 32 14.71 13.95 17.56
C LEU A 32 14.07 15.34 17.70
N SER A 33 14.55 16.28 16.89
CA SER A 33 13.82 17.54 16.70
C SER A 33 12.57 17.29 15.84
N GLY A 34 11.58 18.19 15.91
CA GLY A 34 10.39 18.07 15.06
C GLY A 34 10.71 18.09 13.56
N PHE A 35 11.77 18.82 13.17
CA PHE A 35 12.25 18.81 11.79
C PHE A 35 12.84 17.45 11.39
N ASP A 36 13.72 16.90 12.23
CA ASP A 36 14.34 15.59 11.97
C ASP A 36 13.30 14.46 11.97
N CYS A 37 12.25 14.55 12.79
CA CYS A 37 11.12 13.61 12.74
C CYS A 37 10.44 13.57 11.36
N VAL A 38 10.33 14.71 10.68
CA VAL A 38 9.75 14.78 9.32
C VAL A 38 10.67 14.11 8.30
N GLU A 39 11.99 14.32 8.40
CA GLU A 39 12.95 13.67 7.50
C GLU A 39 12.98 12.14 7.71
N VAL A 40 12.92 11.69 8.96
CA VAL A 40 12.78 10.26 9.29
C VAL A 40 11.46 9.69 8.78
N LEU A 41 10.35 10.43 8.91
CA LEU A 41 9.06 10.02 8.37
C LEU A 41 9.11 9.81 6.84
N LYS A 42 9.73 10.74 6.11
CA LYS A 42 9.92 10.62 4.65
C LYS A 42 10.76 9.38 4.30
N ALA A 43 11.86 9.17 5.01
CA ALA A 43 12.74 8.02 4.82
C ALA A 43 12.03 6.69 5.11
N GLN A 44 11.29 6.61 6.23
CA GLN A 44 10.45 5.46 6.57
C GLN A 44 9.39 5.19 5.51
N TYR A 45 8.76 6.24 4.95
CA TYR A 45 7.76 6.07 3.90
C TYR A 45 8.37 5.47 2.62
N ARG A 46 9.56 5.93 2.21
CA ARG A 46 10.28 5.32 1.07
C ARG A 46 10.62 3.86 1.35
N GLN A 47 11.09 3.54 2.56
CA GLN A 47 11.38 2.16 2.96
C GLN A 47 10.12 1.28 2.95
N ALA A 48 8.99 1.80 3.43
CA ALA A 48 7.72 1.08 3.44
C ALA A 48 7.20 0.78 2.02
N ASN A 49 7.38 1.73 1.08
CA ASN A 49 7.03 1.54 -0.33
C ASN A 49 7.88 0.44 -0.98
N HIS A 50 9.19 0.45 -0.72
CA HIS A 50 10.12 -0.60 -1.17
C HIS A 50 9.72 -1.97 -0.64
N GLU A 51 9.48 -2.11 0.67
CA GLU A 51 9.05 -3.39 1.24
C GLU A 51 7.69 -3.84 0.70
N ARG A 52 6.77 -2.90 0.45
CA ARG A 52 5.49 -3.23 -0.19
C ARG A 52 5.69 -3.80 -1.59
N ALA A 53 6.57 -3.21 -2.40
CA ALA A 53 6.90 -3.71 -3.73
C ALA A 53 7.45 -5.14 -3.68
N ARG A 54 8.30 -5.44 -2.69
CA ARG A 54 8.86 -6.79 -2.46
C ARG A 54 7.81 -7.80 -2.02
N VAL A 55 6.92 -7.42 -1.09
CA VAL A 55 5.80 -8.28 -0.67
C VAL A 55 4.88 -8.59 -1.87
N MET A 56 4.59 -7.61 -2.72
CA MET A 56 3.79 -7.84 -3.94
C MET A 56 4.48 -8.81 -4.91
N ALA A 57 5.79 -8.70 -5.11
CA ALA A 57 6.52 -9.65 -5.94
C ALA A 57 6.47 -11.07 -5.35
N ALA A 58 6.64 -11.21 -4.04
CA ALA A 58 6.51 -12.51 -3.36
C ALA A 58 5.09 -13.09 -3.47
N MET A 59 4.05 -12.26 -3.36
CA MET A 59 2.65 -12.68 -3.58
C MET A 59 2.45 -13.25 -4.99
N VAL A 60 3.01 -12.60 -6.02
CA VAL A 60 2.90 -13.10 -7.40
C VAL A 60 3.58 -14.45 -7.53
N GLU A 61 4.80 -14.61 -7.03
CA GLU A 61 5.50 -15.90 -7.10
C GLU A 61 4.71 -17.01 -6.39
N VAL A 62 4.18 -16.75 -5.19
CA VAL A 62 3.31 -17.71 -4.48
C VAL A 62 2.08 -18.08 -5.31
N GLY A 63 1.35 -17.10 -5.88
CA GLY A 63 0.17 -17.42 -6.69
C GLY A 63 0.49 -18.14 -8.01
N MET A 64 1.73 -18.02 -8.50
CA MET A 64 2.25 -18.73 -9.66
C MET A 64 2.81 -20.11 -9.31
N CYS A 65 2.98 -20.46 -8.03
CA CYS A 65 3.25 -21.83 -7.61
C CYS A 65 1.96 -22.65 -7.66
N GLY A 66 1.98 -23.76 -8.40
CA GLY A 66 0.87 -24.71 -8.41
C GLY A 66 0.88 -25.59 -7.16
N VAL A 67 -0.29 -26.12 -6.82
CA VAL A 67 -0.45 -27.04 -5.69
C VAL A 67 0.08 -28.41 -6.11
N GLY A 68 1.19 -28.84 -5.50
CA GLY A 68 1.79 -30.15 -5.69
C GLY A 68 2.38 -30.69 -4.38
N PRO A 69 2.70 -32.00 -4.30
CA PRO A 69 3.52 -32.53 -3.20
C PRO A 69 4.80 -31.71 -3.07
N ALA A 70 5.31 -31.53 -1.84
CA ALA A 70 6.54 -30.78 -1.59
C ALA A 70 7.67 -31.26 -2.52
N GLY A 71 8.17 -30.36 -3.37
CA GLY A 71 9.21 -30.66 -4.38
C GLY A 71 8.71 -31.02 -5.79
N ASP A 72 7.39 -31.06 -6.03
CA ASP A 72 6.76 -31.21 -7.35
C ASP A 72 5.75 -30.08 -7.62
N GLU A 73 6.10 -28.88 -7.16
CA GLU A 73 5.33 -27.65 -7.36
C GLU A 73 5.45 -27.23 -8.84
N LEU A 74 4.50 -27.66 -9.67
CA LEU A 74 4.41 -27.21 -11.05
C LEU A 74 4.03 -25.72 -11.07
N ARG A 75 4.73 -24.90 -11.86
CA ARG A 75 4.37 -23.49 -12.03
C ARG A 75 2.96 -23.38 -12.65
N ARG A 76 2.04 -22.72 -11.96
CA ARG A 76 0.71 -22.35 -12.46
C ARG A 76 0.88 -21.31 -13.57
N MET A 77 0.53 -21.65 -14.81
CA MET A 77 0.52 -20.73 -15.93
C MET A 77 -0.68 -20.99 -16.85
N PRO A 78 -1.56 -20.01 -17.12
CA PRO A 78 -1.67 -18.68 -16.48
C PRO A 78 -2.22 -18.76 -15.04
N PRO A 79 -2.15 -17.69 -14.22
CA PRO A 79 -2.84 -17.66 -12.93
C PRO A 79 -4.36 -17.77 -13.13
N ASP A 80 -5.00 -18.50 -12.22
CA ASP A 80 -6.45 -18.72 -12.17
C ASP A 80 -7.07 -18.09 -10.91
N GLU A 81 -8.37 -18.33 -10.68
CA GLU A 81 -9.10 -17.82 -9.52
C GLU A 81 -8.61 -18.34 -8.16
N PHE A 82 -7.83 -19.43 -8.13
CA PHE A 82 -7.30 -20.04 -6.89
C PHE A 82 -5.89 -19.57 -6.58
N SER A 83 -5.22 -18.87 -7.50
CA SER A 83 -3.89 -18.28 -7.27
C SER A 83 -3.76 -17.50 -5.95
N PRO A 84 -4.78 -16.75 -5.47
CA PRO A 84 -4.70 -16.02 -4.21
C PRO A 84 -4.87 -16.88 -2.94
N ASP A 85 -5.25 -18.17 -3.02
CA ASP A 85 -5.64 -18.94 -1.82
C ASP A 85 -4.47 -19.25 -0.88
N GLU A 86 -3.27 -19.47 -1.40
CA GLU A 86 -2.08 -19.65 -0.58
C GLU A 86 -1.69 -18.36 0.14
N ILE A 87 -1.78 -17.22 -0.54
CA ILE A 87 -1.55 -15.88 0.04
C ILE A 87 -2.56 -15.61 1.15
N ARG A 88 -3.83 -15.95 0.90
CA ARG A 88 -4.92 -15.83 1.88
C ARG A 88 -4.61 -16.62 3.14
N ALA A 89 -4.18 -17.88 2.99
CA ALA A 89 -3.82 -18.75 4.10
C ALA A 89 -2.58 -18.24 4.85
N ALA A 90 -1.50 -17.90 4.14
CA ALA A 90 -0.22 -17.50 4.72
C ALA A 90 -0.29 -16.17 5.47
N LEU A 91 -1.05 -15.19 4.96
CA LEU A 91 -1.12 -13.84 5.52
C LEU A 91 -2.40 -13.59 6.35
N MET A 92 -3.21 -14.63 6.58
CA MET A 92 -4.49 -14.55 7.30
C MET A 92 -5.44 -13.47 6.74
N LEU A 93 -5.42 -13.28 5.42
CA LEU A 93 -6.27 -12.30 4.75
C LEU A 93 -7.68 -12.85 4.53
N THR A 94 -8.66 -11.95 4.40
CA THR A 94 -9.95 -12.34 3.81
C THR A 94 -9.76 -12.69 2.33
N ARG A 95 -10.64 -13.53 1.77
CA ARG A 95 -10.61 -13.86 0.32
C ARG A 95 -10.54 -12.60 -0.54
N ARG A 96 -11.47 -11.67 -0.34
CA ARG A 96 -11.51 -10.40 -1.09
C ARG A 96 -10.21 -9.59 -0.96
N ALA A 97 -9.58 -9.57 0.21
CA ALA A 97 -8.33 -8.86 0.40
C ALA A 97 -7.17 -9.54 -0.35
N ALA A 98 -7.08 -10.88 -0.29
CA ALA A 98 -6.09 -11.64 -1.03
C ALA A 98 -6.26 -11.47 -2.54
N ASP A 99 -7.49 -11.59 -3.07
CA ASP A 99 -7.79 -11.40 -4.49
C ASP A 99 -7.36 -10.00 -4.96
N THR A 100 -7.76 -8.97 -4.21
CA THR A 100 -7.47 -7.58 -4.57
C THR A 100 -5.96 -7.31 -4.57
N GLN A 101 -5.23 -7.84 -3.58
CA GLN A 101 -3.77 -7.65 -3.49
C GLN A 101 -3.03 -8.44 -4.57
N PHE A 102 -3.40 -9.71 -4.79
CA PHE A 102 -2.76 -10.55 -5.80
C PHE A 102 -2.95 -10.00 -7.20
N TRP A 103 -4.19 -9.65 -7.59
CA TRP A 103 -4.45 -9.17 -8.95
C TRP A 103 -3.82 -7.80 -9.22
N LEU A 104 -3.78 -6.91 -8.22
CA LEU A 104 -2.99 -5.68 -8.34
C LEU A 104 -1.50 -5.99 -8.52
N ALA A 105 -0.93 -6.85 -7.67
CA ALA A 105 0.48 -7.19 -7.76
C ALA A 105 0.83 -7.83 -9.12
N HIS A 106 0.02 -8.79 -9.58
CA HIS A 106 0.21 -9.44 -10.88
C HIS A 106 0.16 -8.42 -12.03
N ASP A 107 -0.80 -7.50 -12.00
CA ASP A 107 -0.91 -6.43 -13.00
C ASP A 107 0.33 -5.51 -13.02
N LEU A 108 0.80 -5.10 -11.84
CA LEU A 108 1.99 -4.27 -11.72
C LEU A 108 3.27 -4.98 -12.17
N LEU A 109 3.41 -6.29 -11.96
CA LEU A 109 4.59 -7.04 -12.38
C LEU A 109 4.57 -7.43 -13.87
N THR A 110 3.39 -7.61 -14.46
CA THR A 110 3.27 -8.09 -15.86
C THR A 110 2.99 -6.97 -16.85
N ARG A 111 1.93 -6.19 -16.61
CA ARG A 111 1.47 -5.13 -17.52
C ARG A 111 2.18 -3.81 -17.26
N LEU A 112 2.38 -3.45 -15.99
CA LEU A 112 2.89 -2.13 -15.57
C LEU A 112 4.23 -2.15 -14.82
N PRO A 113 5.30 -2.81 -15.33
CA PRO A 113 6.55 -3.01 -14.59
C PRO A 113 7.23 -1.70 -14.17
N GLN A 114 7.09 -0.61 -14.94
CA GLN A 114 7.60 0.71 -14.56
C GLN A 114 6.96 1.28 -13.28
N VAL A 115 5.70 0.93 -12.99
CA VAL A 115 4.99 1.36 -11.78
C VAL A 115 5.51 0.58 -10.59
N HIS A 116 5.68 -0.74 -10.73
CA HIS A 116 6.32 -1.57 -9.71
C HIS A 116 7.75 -1.11 -9.42
N ALA A 117 8.55 -0.84 -10.45
CA ALA A 117 9.91 -0.32 -10.29
C ALA A 117 9.96 1.00 -9.51
N ALA A 118 8.99 1.90 -9.73
CA ALA A 118 8.88 3.15 -8.96
C ALA A 118 8.52 2.91 -7.48
N MET A 119 7.74 1.87 -7.17
CA MET A 119 7.50 1.45 -5.80
C MET A 119 8.77 0.85 -5.17
N ASP A 120 9.50 0.04 -5.92
CA ASP A 120 10.72 -0.62 -5.48
C ASP A 120 11.81 0.39 -5.10
N VAL A 121 11.96 1.49 -5.85
CA VAL A 121 12.87 2.58 -5.46
C VAL A 121 12.27 3.55 -4.42
N GLY A 122 11.07 3.28 -3.91
CA GLY A 122 10.41 4.02 -2.83
C GLY A 122 9.75 5.34 -3.25
N GLU A 123 9.63 5.64 -4.55
CA GLU A 123 9.05 6.88 -5.07
C GLU A 123 7.51 6.86 -5.13
N LEU A 124 6.93 5.66 -5.22
CA LEU A 124 5.50 5.44 -5.38
C LEU A 124 4.94 4.53 -4.29
N ASP A 125 3.77 4.86 -3.78
CA ASP A 125 3.04 4.03 -2.82
C ASP A 125 1.96 3.19 -3.51
N GLU A 126 1.48 2.16 -2.81
CA GLU A 126 0.44 1.26 -3.32
C GLU A 126 -0.87 1.98 -3.73
N PRO A 127 -1.44 2.92 -2.93
CA PRO A 127 -2.65 3.61 -3.35
C PRO A 127 -2.50 4.33 -4.69
N ARG A 128 -1.38 5.03 -4.92
CA ARG A 128 -1.11 5.69 -6.21
C ARG A 128 -0.79 4.67 -7.31
N ALA A 129 -0.13 3.56 -7.01
CA ALA A 129 0.08 2.48 -7.97
C ALA A 129 -1.24 1.86 -8.45
N ARG A 130 -2.22 1.68 -7.56
CA ARG A 130 -3.56 1.22 -7.92
C ARG A 130 -4.26 2.17 -8.89
N VAL A 131 -4.12 3.49 -8.70
CA VAL A 131 -4.68 4.47 -9.64
C VAL A 131 -4.15 4.26 -11.05
N PHE A 132 -2.85 3.94 -11.21
CA PHE A 132 -2.29 3.60 -12.52
C PHE A 132 -2.91 2.33 -13.11
N SER A 133 -3.04 1.27 -12.31
CA SER A 133 -3.71 0.03 -12.72
C SER A 133 -5.13 0.34 -13.22
N ASP A 134 -5.95 0.97 -12.38
CA ASP A 134 -7.36 1.24 -12.64
C ASP A 134 -7.56 2.12 -13.89
N TRP A 135 -6.83 3.23 -14.00
CA TRP A 135 -7.00 4.19 -15.10
C TRP A 135 -6.48 3.69 -16.45
N THR A 136 -5.65 2.64 -16.45
CA THR A 136 -5.10 2.07 -17.69
C THR A 136 -5.78 0.76 -18.09
N THR A 137 -6.83 0.33 -17.39
CA THR A 137 -7.54 -0.93 -17.65
C THR A 137 -8.08 -1.05 -19.09
N GLU A 138 -8.51 0.06 -19.69
CA GLU A 138 -9.07 0.09 -21.05
C GLU A 138 -8.00 0.26 -22.15
N LEU A 139 -6.73 0.42 -21.77
CA LEU A 139 -5.62 0.61 -22.70
C LEU A 139 -4.94 -0.72 -23.02
N SER A 140 -4.33 -0.83 -24.20
CA SER A 140 -3.41 -1.94 -24.44
C SER A 140 -2.19 -1.83 -23.53
N ASP A 141 -1.53 -2.96 -23.26
CA ASP A 141 -0.34 -2.99 -22.40
C ASP A 141 0.74 -2.01 -22.87
N ASP A 142 0.96 -1.88 -24.18
CA ASP A 142 1.92 -0.93 -24.74
C ASP A 142 1.51 0.53 -24.49
N GLN A 143 0.23 0.86 -24.69
CA GLN A 143 -0.30 2.20 -24.42
C GLN A 143 -0.23 2.54 -22.94
N ALA A 144 -0.61 1.60 -22.08
CA ALA A 144 -0.54 1.73 -20.63
C ALA A 144 0.90 2.00 -20.17
N ARG A 145 1.87 1.22 -20.69
CA ARG A 145 3.30 1.42 -20.39
C ARG A 145 3.79 2.81 -20.78
N VAL A 146 3.44 3.30 -21.98
CA VAL A 146 3.82 4.65 -22.45
C VAL A 146 3.22 5.74 -21.56
N VAL A 147 1.94 5.63 -21.20
CA VAL A 147 1.25 6.61 -20.35
C VAL A 147 1.87 6.63 -18.95
N CYS A 148 2.03 5.46 -18.32
CA CYS A 148 2.64 5.34 -17.00
C CYS A 148 4.07 5.90 -16.99
N ALA A 149 4.90 5.52 -17.96
CA ALA A 149 6.27 6.02 -18.06
C ALA A 149 6.34 7.55 -18.20
N THR A 150 5.29 8.20 -18.71
CA THR A 150 5.23 9.67 -18.84
C THR A 150 4.77 10.35 -17.55
N LEU A 151 3.95 9.68 -16.74
CA LEU A 151 3.34 10.25 -15.55
C LEU A 151 4.10 9.94 -14.24
N LEU A 152 5.04 9.01 -14.24
CA LEU A 152 5.80 8.67 -13.03
C LEU A 152 6.69 9.84 -12.54
N PRO A 153 6.79 10.04 -11.22
CA PRO A 153 7.42 11.21 -10.60
C PRO A 153 8.92 11.36 -10.92
N GLY A 154 9.71 10.28 -10.99
CA GLY A 154 11.14 10.32 -11.27
C GLY A 154 11.55 10.77 -12.69
N ARG A 155 10.61 10.82 -13.66
CA ARG A 155 10.89 11.29 -15.02
C ARG A 155 10.57 12.76 -15.24
N ARG A 156 9.78 13.36 -14.34
CA ARG A 156 9.62 14.80 -14.26
C ARG A 156 10.73 15.32 -13.39
N SER A 157 11.83 15.73 -14.00
CA SER A 157 12.85 16.55 -13.35
C SER A 157 12.16 17.78 -12.75
N SER A 158 11.72 17.71 -11.50
CA SER A 158 11.47 18.92 -10.74
C SER A 158 12.85 19.57 -10.54
N PRO A 159 12.99 20.88 -10.79
CA PRO A 159 14.19 21.60 -10.39
C PRO A 159 14.48 21.26 -8.91
N PRO A 160 15.76 21.09 -8.53
CA PRO A 160 16.10 20.81 -7.14
C PRO A 160 15.45 21.87 -6.25
N ASP A 161 14.59 21.41 -5.33
CA ASP A 161 13.97 22.23 -4.30
C ASP A 161 15.08 22.87 -3.46
N ASN A 162 15.34 24.14 -3.75
CA ASN A 162 16.07 25.05 -2.88
C ASN A 162 15.17 25.36 -1.68
N SER A 163 15.23 24.50 -0.67
CA SER A 163 14.75 24.82 0.68
C SER A 163 15.83 24.50 1.72
N SER A 164 17.04 24.99 1.46
CA SER A 164 18.03 25.25 2.51
C SER A 164 17.89 26.69 3.01
N ASN A 165 16.83 26.96 3.79
CA ASN A 165 16.74 28.20 4.55
C ASN A 165 17.74 28.15 5.72
N LYS A 166 18.92 28.71 5.47
CA LYS A 166 19.92 29.06 6.47
C LYS A 166 19.48 30.34 7.18
N SER A 167 19.09 30.20 8.45
CA SER A 167 19.11 31.19 9.54
C SER A 167 19.50 32.62 9.16
N ARG A 168 18.56 33.57 9.30
CA ARG A 168 18.87 34.94 9.78
C ARG A 168 17.69 35.54 10.57
N ASN A 169 18.01 36.04 11.76
CA ASN A 169 17.18 36.85 12.63
C ASN A 169 16.93 38.27 12.05
N SER A 170 15.69 38.77 12.27
CA SER A 170 15.26 40.19 12.47
C SER A 170 14.95 41.08 11.23
N PRO A 171 14.16 42.19 11.35
CA PRO A 171 12.69 42.19 11.19
C PRO A 171 12.12 43.30 10.26
N LEU A 172 10.81 43.20 9.96
CA LEU A 172 9.83 44.21 9.43
C LEU A 172 10.21 45.10 8.22
N SER A 173 9.41 45.04 7.14
CA SER A 173 8.43 46.11 6.81
C SER A 173 7.50 45.77 5.61
N SER A 174 6.21 46.10 5.80
CA SER A 174 5.16 46.60 4.88
C SER A 174 5.04 46.15 3.40
N ILE A 175 3.84 45.68 3.07
CA ILE A 175 3.20 45.62 1.73
C ILE A 175 2.54 46.98 1.41
N PRO A 176 2.35 47.36 0.13
CA PRO A 176 0.95 47.43 -0.37
C PRO A 176 0.73 47.00 -1.84
N THR A 177 -0.30 46.18 -2.02
CA THR A 177 -1.41 46.17 -3.00
C THR A 177 -1.31 46.89 -4.36
N GLY A 178 -1.72 46.19 -5.44
CA GLY A 178 -2.50 46.82 -6.54
C GLY A 178 -2.43 46.14 -7.92
N PRO A 179 -3.52 46.05 -8.71
CA PRO A 179 -3.77 45.00 -9.72
C PRO A 179 -3.72 45.49 -11.19
N ASP A 180 -3.59 44.58 -12.18
CA ASP A 180 -4.26 44.78 -13.48
C ASP A 180 -4.36 43.51 -14.35
N ALA A 181 -5.43 43.51 -15.16
CA ALA A 181 -6.04 42.39 -15.87
C ALA A 181 -5.44 42.10 -17.26
N ALA A 182 -5.62 40.85 -17.73
CA ALA A 182 -6.41 40.51 -18.93
C ALA A 182 -5.85 39.33 -19.76
N THR A 183 -6.74 38.34 -19.92
CA THR A 183 -6.98 37.52 -21.12
C THR A 183 -5.89 36.54 -21.59
N ASN A 184 -6.11 35.25 -21.31
CA ASN A 184 -6.10 34.29 -22.42
C ASN A 184 -6.95 33.04 -22.13
N ARG A 185 -7.80 32.69 -23.10
CA ARG A 185 -8.63 31.48 -23.15
C ARG A 185 -7.88 30.44 -23.99
N PRO A 186 -7.88 29.15 -23.61
CA PRO A 186 -8.23 28.17 -24.63
C PRO A 186 -9.05 26.97 -24.11
N SER A 187 -9.99 26.56 -24.95
CA SER A 187 -10.55 25.19 -25.02
C SER A 187 -10.19 24.68 -26.42
N PRO A 188 -9.89 23.38 -26.66
CA PRO A 188 -10.79 22.29 -26.30
C PRO A 188 -10.17 21.13 -25.52
N ASN A 189 -11.08 20.51 -24.76
CA ASN A 189 -11.00 19.39 -23.85
C ASN A 189 -10.12 18.20 -24.29
N VAL A 190 -8.94 18.09 -23.70
CA VAL A 190 -8.23 16.83 -23.42
C VAL A 190 -8.11 16.80 -21.91
N LYS A 191 -8.68 15.77 -21.25
CA LYS A 191 -8.83 15.66 -19.79
C LYS A 191 -7.53 16.07 -19.05
N SER A 192 -7.47 17.35 -18.67
CA SER A 192 -6.39 18.01 -17.97
C SER A 192 -6.34 17.62 -16.48
N SER A 193 -7.31 16.84 -16.01
CA SER A 193 -7.44 16.43 -14.61
C SER A 193 -6.36 15.46 -14.12
N ALA A 194 -5.66 14.74 -15.00
CA ALA A 194 -4.68 13.72 -14.57
C ALA A 194 -3.39 14.34 -14.00
N THR A 195 -2.95 15.47 -14.54
CA THR A 195 -1.74 16.16 -14.05
C THR A 195 -2.06 17.00 -12.81
N GLU A 196 -3.25 17.60 -12.77
CA GLU A 196 -3.68 18.49 -11.68
C GLU A 196 -3.99 17.71 -10.39
N MET A 197 -4.55 16.49 -10.49
CA MET A 197 -4.85 15.64 -9.33
C MET A 197 -3.60 15.06 -8.64
N LEU A 198 -2.51 14.80 -9.37
CA LEU A 198 -1.27 14.31 -8.76
C LEU A 198 -0.53 15.42 -7.99
N THR A 199 -0.73 16.69 -8.36
CA THR A 199 -0.25 17.86 -7.61
C THR A 199 -1.12 18.21 -6.40
N ASP A 200 -2.44 17.99 -6.46
CA ASP A 200 -3.38 18.37 -5.41
C ASP A 200 -3.47 17.36 -4.23
N GLN A 201 -3.07 16.10 -4.45
CA GLN A 201 -3.03 15.08 -3.39
C GLN A 201 -1.91 15.28 -2.34
N ARG A 202 -1.07 16.31 -2.45
CA ARG A 202 -0.20 16.72 -1.33
C ARG A 202 -0.98 17.30 -0.14
N THR A 203 -2.28 17.59 -0.30
CA THR A 203 -3.08 18.29 0.73
C THR A 203 -4.36 17.55 1.15
N SER A 204 -4.64 16.35 0.61
CA SER A 204 -5.79 15.55 1.05
C SER A 204 -5.35 14.46 2.03
N PRO A 205 -6.03 14.29 3.18
CA PRO A 205 -5.75 13.19 4.08
C PRO A 205 -6.10 11.91 3.34
N ALA A 206 -5.09 11.06 3.13
CA ALA A 206 -5.29 9.70 2.67
C ALA A 206 -6.39 9.07 3.54
N THR A 207 -7.39 8.47 2.90
CA THR A 207 -8.23 7.46 3.55
C THR A 207 -7.29 6.32 3.92
N ILE A 208 -6.69 6.44 5.10
CA ILE A 208 -6.06 5.36 5.82
C ILE A 208 -7.12 4.29 5.92
N CYS A 209 -6.97 3.19 5.19
CA CYS A 209 -7.65 1.96 5.55
C CYS A 209 -7.20 1.63 6.99
N PRO A 210 -8.09 1.67 8.00
CA PRO A 210 -7.67 1.35 9.34
C PRO A 210 -7.35 -0.14 9.38
N TRP A 211 -6.11 -0.48 9.65
CA TRP A 211 -5.81 -1.73 10.32
C TRP A 211 -6.39 -1.63 11.74
N THR A 212 -7.67 -1.93 11.88
CA THR A 212 -8.30 -2.11 13.19
C THR A 212 -9.01 -3.46 13.18
N GLY A 213 -8.29 -4.48 13.67
CA GLY A 213 -8.95 -5.54 14.41
C GLY A 213 -9.54 -4.93 15.67
N SER A 214 -10.83 -4.63 15.64
CA SER A 214 -11.62 -4.37 16.84
C SER A 214 -12.55 -5.56 17.06
N PRO A 215 -12.54 -6.22 18.23
CA PRO A 215 -13.50 -7.27 18.54
C PRO A 215 -14.92 -6.68 18.60
N ARG A 216 -15.87 -7.35 17.94
CA ARG A 216 -17.29 -6.98 18.00
C ARG A 216 -17.79 -7.10 19.45
N PRO A 217 -18.63 -6.17 19.94
CA PRO A 217 -19.29 -6.35 21.23
C PRO A 217 -20.26 -7.54 21.14
N VAL A 218 -20.16 -8.45 22.11
CA VAL A 218 -21.19 -9.46 22.37
C VAL A 218 -22.41 -8.71 22.93
N ASP A 219 -23.54 -8.82 22.23
CA ASP A 219 -24.82 -8.37 22.75
C ASP A 219 -25.25 -9.30 23.89
N THR A 220 -25.02 -8.89 25.13
CA THR A 220 -25.76 -9.43 26.27
C THR A 220 -27.08 -8.71 26.39
N SER A 221 -28.09 -9.14 25.63
CA SER A 221 -29.47 -8.84 25.98
C SER A 221 -30.07 -10.02 26.73
N THR A 222 -30.18 -9.81 28.04
CA THR A 222 -30.98 -10.57 28.99
C THR A 222 -32.41 -10.74 28.46
N HIS A 223 -32.82 -11.98 28.21
CA HIS A 223 -34.22 -12.38 28.16
C HIS A 223 -34.48 -13.38 29.29
N SER A 224 -35.49 -13.10 30.11
CA SER A 224 -36.03 -13.98 31.14
C SER A 224 -37.56 -13.88 31.12
N PRO A 225 -38.29 -14.91 31.60
CA PRO A 225 -39.00 -15.82 30.71
C PRO A 225 -40.53 -15.68 30.77
N GLY A 226 -41.21 -16.16 29.73
CA GLY A 226 -42.66 -16.28 29.66
C GLY A 226 -43.09 -17.60 29.01
N THR A 227 -43.34 -18.60 29.85
CA THR A 227 -44.34 -19.69 29.76
C THR A 227 -44.55 -20.52 28.47
N SER A 228 -44.27 -21.82 28.64
CA SER A 228 -45.06 -23.00 28.20
C SER A 228 -45.27 -23.26 26.70
N ASN A 229 -44.70 -24.35 26.18
CA ASN A 229 -45.37 -25.66 26.30
C ASN A 229 -44.43 -26.82 25.88
N ALA A 230 -44.59 -27.94 26.60
CA ALA A 230 -43.87 -29.20 26.42
C ALA A 230 -44.35 -29.97 25.19
N LEU A 231 -43.45 -30.71 24.52
CA LEU A 231 -43.73 -32.06 24.03
C LEU A 231 -42.45 -32.79 23.55
N ALA A 232 -42.06 -33.77 24.38
CA ALA A 232 -41.50 -35.09 24.04
C ALA A 232 -40.24 -35.23 23.16
N MET A 233 -39.14 -35.65 23.80
CA MET A 233 -38.27 -36.71 23.24
C MET A 233 -39.02 -38.05 23.25
N PRO A 234 -38.57 -39.01 22.44
CA PRO A 234 -37.88 -40.10 23.11
C PRO A 234 -36.50 -40.44 22.53
N ASP A 235 -35.85 -41.23 23.37
CA ASP A 235 -34.47 -41.60 23.51
C ASP A 235 -34.00 -42.68 22.50
N ARG A 236 -32.68 -42.73 22.34
CA ARG A 236 -31.84 -43.93 22.40
C ARG A 236 -31.41 -44.69 21.13
N SER A 237 -30.06 -44.75 21.06
CA SER A 237 -29.19 -45.94 20.96
C SER A 237 -28.74 -46.51 19.61
N THR A 238 -27.41 -46.42 19.43
CA THR A 238 -26.44 -47.47 19.03
C THR A 238 -26.49 -48.04 17.62
N THR A 239 -25.34 -48.07 16.93
CA THR A 239 -24.51 -49.30 16.74
C THR A 239 -23.55 -49.17 15.53
N SER A 240 -22.27 -49.42 15.82
CA SER A 240 -21.19 -50.05 15.02
C SER A 240 -20.55 -49.41 13.77
N ALA A 241 -19.22 -49.30 13.88
CA ALA A 241 -18.23 -49.40 12.81
C ALA A 241 -17.96 -50.87 12.41
N PRO A 242 -17.33 -51.12 11.25
CA PRO A 242 -16.37 -52.21 11.16
C PRO A 242 -15.03 -51.82 10.48
N THR A 243 -13.97 -52.11 11.23
CA THR A 243 -12.69 -52.77 10.90
C THR A 243 -12.11 -52.80 9.48
N CYS A 244 -10.83 -52.40 9.47
CA CYS A 244 -9.74 -52.71 8.55
C CYS A 244 -9.53 -54.22 8.35
N SER A 245 -9.19 -54.66 7.13
CA SER A 245 -8.53 -55.96 6.90
C SER A 245 -7.46 -55.81 5.82
N SER A 246 -6.25 -56.22 6.20
CA SER A 246 -5.08 -56.40 5.35
C SER A 246 -5.20 -57.70 4.55
N ALA A 247 -4.68 -57.69 3.33
CA ALA A 247 -4.09 -58.83 2.62
C ALA A 247 -3.11 -58.28 1.58
#